data_AF-A0A442AVC7-F1
#
_entry.id   AF-A0A442AVC7-F1
#
_cell.length_a   1.000
_cell.length_b   1.000
_cell.length_c   1.000
_cell.angle_alpha   90.00
_cell.angle_beta   90.00
_cell.angle_gamma   90.00
#
_symmetry.space_group_name_H-M   'P 1'
#
loop_
_entity.id
_entity.type
_entity.pdbx_description
1 polymer ?
#
loop_
_entity_poly.entity_id
_entity_poly.type
_entity_poly.pdbx_seq_one_letter_code
_entity_poly.pdbx_strand_id
1 'polypeptide(L)'
;MDAQALFVFAGRLFRETYSADLPASDLEEYVSKNFGVNQQLAEIIDLAGAVFIAVGDDGIAGYAHLAGDNVSTDQNLLLKRLYVDAS
;
A
#
# COMPACT_ATOMS: atom_id res chain seq x y z
N MET A 1 -7.47 -3.50 -13.90
CA MET A 1 -6.18 -2.79 -14.00
C MET A 1 -6.15 -1.87 -12.79
N ASP A 2 -5.40 -2.19 -11.73
CA ASP A 2 -5.11 -1.27 -10.60
C ASP A 2 -4.09 -1.89 -9.64
N ALA A 3 -4.31 -3.15 -9.22
CA ALA A 3 -3.47 -3.82 -8.22
C ALA A 3 -1.99 -3.95 -8.61
N GLN A 4 -1.68 -4.20 -9.88
CA GLN A 4 -0.30 -4.34 -10.35
C GLN A 4 0.43 -2.98 -10.41
N ALA A 5 -0.27 -1.93 -10.86
CA ALA A 5 0.28 -0.57 -10.87
C ALA A 5 0.51 -0.06 -9.44
N LEU A 6 -0.45 -0.33 -8.55
CA LEU A 6 -0.36 -0.01 -7.14
C LEU A 6 0.75 -0.80 -6.42
N PHE A 7 0.94 -2.08 -6.77
CA PHE A 7 2.08 -2.88 -6.27
C PHE A 7 3.42 -2.24 -6.64
N VAL A 8 3.60 -1.87 -7.91
CA VAL A 8 4.83 -1.23 -8.38
C VAL A 8 5.07 0.10 -7.67
N PHE A 9 4.03 0.94 -7.57
CA PHE A 9 4.12 2.24 -6.90
C PHE A 9 4.42 2.14 -5.40
N ALA A 10 3.62 1.36 -4.66
CA ALA A 10 3.80 1.18 -3.22
C ALA A 10 5.15 0.53 -2.89
N GLY A 11 5.56 -0.46 -3.68
CA GLY A 11 6.86 -1.10 -3.51
C GLY A 11 8.04 -0.15 -3.80
N ARG A 12 7.90 0.79 -4.73
CA ARG A 12 8.92 1.83 -4.97
C ARG A 12 9.03 2.77 -3.77
N LEU A 13 7.92 3.37 -3.34
CA LEU A 13 7.92 4.35 -2.24
C LEU A 13 8.38 3.74 -0.91
N PHE A 14 8.02 2.49 -0.62
CA PHE A 14 8.51 1.80 0.57
C PHE A 14 10.03 1.66 0.56
N ARG A 15 10.61 1.25 -0.59
CA ARG A 15 12.08 1.17 -0.72
C ARG A 15 12.71 2.54 -0.57
N GLU A 16 12.20 3.56 -1.24
CA GLU A 16 12.73 4.92 -1.13
C GLU A 16 12.70 5.43 0.33
N THR A 17 11.63 5.14 1.07
CA THR A 17 11.46 5.57 2.47
C THR A 17 12.44 4.86 3.42
N TYR A 18 12.69 3.56 3.23
CA TYR A 18 13.41 2.73 4.22
C TYR A 18 14.80 2.24 3.74
N SER A 19 15.21 2.55 2.52
CA SER A 19 16.50 2.12 1.95
C SER A 19 17.74 2.63 2.71
N ALA A 20 17.61 3.72 3.46
CA ALA A 20 18.69 4.26 4.28
C ALA A 20 18.87 3.46 5.60
N ASP A 21 17.81 2.81 6.08
CA ASP A 21 17.74 2.24 7.43
C ASP A 21 17.69 0.70 7.43
N LEU A 22 17.38 0.06 6.30
CA LEU A 22 17.22 -1.39 6.19
C LEU A 22 18.09 -2.02 5.09
N PRO A 23 18.62 -3.24 5.32
CA PRO A 23 19.29 -4.02 4.28
C PRO A 23 18.36 -4.31 3.09
N ALA A 24 18.93 -4.35 1.88
CA ALA A 24 18.17 -4.61 0.66
C ALA A 24 17.40 -5.94 0.66
N SER A 25 17.94 -6.99 1.31
CA SER A 25 17.26 -8.29 1.48
C SER A 25 15.96 -8.16 2.26
N ASP A 26 15.98 -7.39 3.34
CA ASP A 26 14.86 -7.25 4.28
C ASP A 26 13.77 -6.38 3.64
N LEU A 27 14.16 -5.40 2.83
CA LEU A 27 13.26 -4.59 2.02
C LEU A 27 12.53 -5.42 0.97
N GLU A 28 13.23 -6.30 0.23
CA GLU A 28 12.60 -7.14 -0.79
C GLU A 28 11.68 -8.20 -0.19
N GLU A 29 12.08 -8.81 0.92
CA GLU A 29 11.23 -9.75 1.65
C GLU A 29 9.97 -9.05 2.18
N TYR A 30 10.12 -7.86 2.76
CA TYR A 30 8.98 -7.08 3.24
C TYR A 30 8.06 -6.67 2.09
N VAL A 31 8.62 -6.21 0.96
CA VAL A 31 7.83 -5.78 -0.21
C VAL A 31 7.07 -6.95 -0.81
N SER A 32 7.72 -8.10 -0.97
CA SER A 32 7.07 -9.32 -1.47
C SER A 32 5.91 -9.74 -0.57
N LYS A 33 6.12 -9.71 0.75
CA LYS A 33 5.14 -10.16 1.75
C LYS A 33 3.96 -9.20 1.92
N ASN A 34 4.20 -7.89 1.91
CA ASN A 34 3.20 -6.89 2.30
C ASN A 34 2.57 -6.16 1.12
N PHE A 35 3.27 -6.08 -0.01
CA PHE A 35 2.80 -5.37 -1.20
C PHE A 35 2.54 -6.27 -2.40
N GLY A 36 2.86 -7.57 -2.33
CA GLY A 36 2.67 -8.50 -3.43
C GLY A 36 1.28 -8.40 -4.10
N VAL A 37 1.22 -8.64 -5.41
CA VAL A 37 0.01 -8.43 -6.23
C VAL A 37 -1.23 -9.13 -5.66
N ASN A 38 -1.08 -10.35 -5.13
CA ASN A 38 -2.20 -11.09 -4.52
C ASN A 38 -2.71 -10.43 -3.22
N GLN A 39 -1.80 -9.86 -2.42
CA GLN A 39 -2.15 -9.13 -1.20
C GLN A 39 -2.85 -7.81 -1.53
N GLN A 40 -2.32 -7.05 -2.50
CA GLN A 40 -2.98 -5.83 -3.01
C GLN A 40 -4.36 -6.12 -3.60
N LEU A 41 -4.51 -7.21 -4.35
CA LEU A 41 -5.82 -7.64 -4.85
C LEU A 41 -6.78 -7.95 -3.71
N ALA A 42 -6.33 -8.68 -2.68
CA ALA A 42 -7.15 -8.99 -1.52
C ALA A 42 -7.58 -7.73 -0.75
N GLU A 43 -6.69 -6.73 -0.62
CA GLU A 43 -7.00 -5.45 0.03
C GLU A 43 -7.99 -4.60 -0.80
N ILE A 44 -7.88 -4.62 -2.13
CA ILE A 44 -8.78 -3.86 -3.02
C ILE A 44 -10.20 -4.43 -3.03
N ILE A 45 -10.36 -5.75 -2.95
CA ILE A 45 -11.68 -6.40 -2.97
C ILE A 45 -12.34 -6.52 -1.59
N ASP A 46 -11.62 -6.18 -0.52
CA ASP A 46 -12.14 -6.23 0.85
C ASP A 46 -13.15 -5.10 1.08
N LEU A 47 -14.42 -5.48 1.23
CA LEU A 47 -15.52 -4.55 1.47
C LEU A 47 -15.49 -3.93 2.89
N ALA A 48 -14.66 -4.46 3.80
CA ALA A 48 -14.46 -3.89 5.13
C ALA A 48 -13.49 -2.69 5.11
N GLY A 49 -12.87 -2.39 3.97
CA GLY A 49 -11.93 -1.30 3.81
C GLY A 49 -12.15 -0.50 2.54
N ALA A 50 -11.18 0.37 2.26
CA ALA A 50 -11.10 1.10 1.01
C ALA A 50 -9.65 1.42 0.69
N VAL A 51 -9.29 1.23 -0.58
CA VAL A 51 -8.02 1.68 -1.15
C VAL A 51 -8.31 2.88 -2.04
N PHE A 52 -7.65 4.00 -1.75
CA PHE A 52 -7.74 5.24 -2.53
C PHE A 52 -6.45 5.45 -3.29
N ILE A 53 -6.57 5.81 -4.56
CA ILE A 53 -5.45 6.13 -5.44
C ILE A 53 -5.61 7.58 -5.88
N ALA A 54 -4.57 8.38 -5.66
CA ALA A 54 -4.47 9.70 -6.26
C ALA A 54 -3.73 9.56 -7.59
N VAL A 55 -4.34 10.07 -8.66
CA VAL A 55 -3.77 10.03 -10.02
C VAL A 55 -3.52 11.47 -10.46
N GLY A 56 -2.29 11.77 -10.84
CA GLY A 56 -1.88 13.01 -11.51
C GLY A 56 -1.62 12.77 -12.99
N ASP A 57 -1.10 13.78 -13.69
CA ASP A 57 -0.89 13.74 -15.13
C ASP A 57 0.10 12.62 -15.57
N ASP A 58 1.07 12.28 -14.71
CA ASP A 58 2.11 11.27 -14.96
C ASP A 58 1.80 9.89 -14.35
N GLY A 59 0.59 9.67 -13.82
CA GLY A 59 0.17 8.41 -13.23
C GLY A 59 -0.13 8.52 -11.73
N ILE A 60 0.15 7.46 -10.96
CA ILE A 60 -0.18 7.44 -9.53
C ILE A 60 0.72 8.44 -8.78
N ALA A 61 0.11 9.40 -8.09
CA ALA A 61 0.78 10.41 -7.26
C ALA A 61 0.71 10.07 -5.76
N GLY A 62 -0.14 9.13 -5.36
CA GLY A 62 -0.26 8.71 -3.97
C GLY A 62 -1.27 7.58 -3.78
N TYR A 63 -1.21 6.94 -2.62
CA TYR A 63 -2.20 5.94 -2.22
C TYR A 63 -2.46 5.95 -0.71
N ALA A 64 -3.69 5.60 -0.34
CA ALA A 64 -4.09 5.38 1.04
C ALA A 64 -4.88 4.07 1.17
N HIS A 65 -4.66 3.34 2.25
CA HIS A 65 -5.41 2.12 2.58
C HIS A 65 -6.05 2.29 3.95
N LEU A 66 -7.38 2.37 3.96
CA LEU A 66 -8.21 2.26 5.15
C LEU A 66 -8.72 0.82 5.29
N ALA A 67 -8.59 0.23 6.47
CA ALA A 67 -9.13 -1.10 6.73
C ALA A 67 -9.98 -1.08 7.99
N GLY A 68 -11.09 -1.83 7.97
CA GLY A 68 -11.83 -2.18 9.17
C GLY A 68 -10.94 -2.94 10.16
N ASP A 69 -11.10 -2.62 11.43
CA ASP A 69 -10.51 -3.41 12.50
C ASP A 69 -11.31 -4.71 12.68
N ASN A 70 -10.88 -5.77 11.99
CA ASN A 70 -11.50 -7.10 12.07
C ASN A 70 -11.33 -7.77 13.46
N VAL A 71 -10.67 -7.10 14.41
CA VAL A 71 -10.46 -7.58 15.80
C VAL A 71 -11.48 -6.98 16.77
N SER A 72 -12.13 -5.86 16.39
CA SER A 72 -13.04 -5.09 17.24
C SER A 72 -14.50 -5.25 16.77
N THR A 73 -15.44 -5.39 17.71
CA THR A 73 -16.88 -5.33 17.42
C THR A 73 -17.38 -3.92 17.14
N ASP A 74 -16.59 -2.89 17.49
CA ASP A 74 -16.83 -1.51 17.07
C ASP A 74 -16.27 -1.29 15.66
N GLN A 75 -17.05 -0.62 14.80
CA GLN A 75 -16.65 -0.27 13.42
C GLN A 75 -15.55 0.81 13.40
N ASN A 76 -14.38 0.48 13.91
CA ASN A 76 -13.20 1.33 13.85
C ASN A 76 -12.51 1.12 12.50
N LEU A 77 -12.20 2.23 11.83
CA LEU A 77 -11.39 2.25 10.61
C LEU A 77 -9.96 2.66 10.98
N LEU A 78 -8.99 1.91 10.47
CA LEU A 78 -7.57 2.17 10.65
C LEU A 78 -6.95 2.65 9.34
N LEU A 79 -6.19 3.75 9.41
CA LEU A 79 -5.30 4.14 8.32
C LEU A 79 -4.05 3.26 8.39
N LYS A 80 -4.05 2.17 7.61
CA LYS A 80 -2.92 1.22 7.59
C LYS A 80 -1.73 1.76 6.84
N ARG A 81 -1.96 2.51 5.76
CA ARG A 81 -0.92 3.01 4.86
C ARG A 81 -1.34 4.35 4.26
N LEU A 82 -0.39 5.27 4.19
CA LEU A 82 -0.50 6.51 3.43
C LEU A 82 0.87 6.81 2.83
N TYR A 83 0.94 6.87 1.52
CA TYR A 83 2.14 7.24 0.80
C TYR A 83 1.80 8.27 -0.26
N VAL A 84 2.64 9.29 -0.38
CA VAL A 84 2.54 10.35 -1.39
C VAL A 84 3.90 10.42 -2.06
N ASP A 85 3.92 10.47 -3.39
CA ASP A 85 5.16 10.73 -4.12
C ASP A 85 5.54 12.20 -3.87
N ALA A 86 6.77 12.44 -3.39
CA ALA A 86 7.25 13.77 -3.01
C ALA A 86 7.80 14.58 -4.20
N SER A 87 7.33 14.26 -5.41
CA SER A 87 7.80 14.79 -6.69
C SER A 87 7.89 16.32 -6.71
#